data_AF-A0A818JFG4-F1
#
_entry.id   AF-A0A818JFG4-F1
#
_cell.length_a   1.000
_cell.length_b   1.000
_cell.length_c   1.000
_cell.angle_alpha   90.00
_cell.angle_beta   90.00
_cell.angle_gamma   90.00
#
_symmetry.space_group_name_H-M   'P 1'
#
loop_
_entity.id
_entity.type
_entity.pdbx_description
1 polymer ?
#
loop_
_entity_poly.entity_id
_entity_poly.type
_entity_poly.pdbx_seq_one_letter_code
_entity_poly.pdbx_strand_id
1 'polypeptide(L)'
;MQILFFYKLNHLTTLDNNQLEDFYELIKPIYEILNISLQADTLTIFIEYLDLCSNRREPMNIIRYRRRALMLALHCLCLLLRCTKQQQLDANIRSKISICFRPILFDYILKVTQFCNQLYDRQINPFYDILKINLTYSDTERQLYLGTYESNNVTKATIPSTVTPSSPPVSYVRLNSTSNILIDDERLRDYLHRLFDICYQINGMYFAHDTDLYYLKLNDNNYLLTTYLQKILFENFNTLPSFRLRIVLRHFCRLFVENYSSSINTDKEIIDELFLKFLNAFLPYIQQRLTTMWNNLLTTTMNYQQGQCSDEVIEECVCVLITRDFIDIIRYFIFKTISGQTNSSSINMNKKKNKINLARNNSESMCEETNGDLDQIDEWDEQTTYNNISNKLLNNSHEKLDYSDLFMYMMKMARQNSSLALHLFSNIIRILFECLTFPDAYCINRFLPIILPITKFYTDVIDKQVNISSLIDIKFLFQCLLKSLDTHNENESVNTNLISLIARLLTNNDMNNNNNNNNTKKSPQQPITERERRDTFKNLLNPILLSPMSSRTRALNSTNPFNI
;
A
#
# COMPACT_ATOMS: atom_id res chain seq x y z
N MET A 1 -31.96 1.78 -9.13
CA MET A 1 -32.41 0.74 -10.08
C MET A 1 -31.35 -0.35 -10.24
N GLN A 2 -30.14 -0.05 -10.73
CA GLN A 2 -29.08 -1.05 -10.92
C GLN A 2 -28.56 -1.72 -9.62
N ILE A 3 -28.38 -0.94 -8.54
CA ILE A 3 -28.05 -1.48 -7.20
C ILE A 3 -29.18 -2.36 -6.65
N LEU A 4 -30.45 -1.97 -6.86
CA LEU A 4 -31.63 -2.75 -6.46
C LEU A 4 -31.75 -4.07 -7.25
N PHE A 5 -31.38 -4.06 -8.52
CA PHE A 5 -31.33 -5.25 -9.36
C PHE A 5 -30.22 -6.21 -8.92
N PHE A 6 -29.04 -5.67 -8.63
CA PHE A 6 -27.94 -6.44 -8.06
C PHE A 6 -28.31 -7.04 -6.70
N TYR A 7 -28.93 -6.28 -5.79
CA TYR A 7 -29.45 -6.81 -4.51
C TYR A 7 -30.49 -7.94 -4.71
N LYS A 8 -31.32 -7.86 -5.76
CA LYS A 8 -32.32 -8.88 -6.09
C LYS A 8 -31.69 -10.18 -6.63
N LEU A 9 -30.62 -10.06 -7.42
CA LEU A 9 -29.78 -11.18 -7.88
C LEU A 9 -29.09 -11.92 -6.72
N ASN A 10 -28.68 -11.19 -5.69
CA ASN A 10 -27.95 -11.74 -4.53
C ASN A 10 -28.80 -12.55 -3.54
N HIS A 11 -30.12 -12.42 -3.58
CA HIS A 11 -31.02 -13.22 -2.73
C HIS A 11 -31.33 -14.61 -3.30
N LEU A 12 -30.76 -14.96 -4.46
CA LEU A 12 -31.01 -16.22 -5.15
C LEU A 12 -29.77 -17.11 -5.07
N THR A 13 -29.92 -18.31 -4.51
CA THR A 13 -28.83 -19.24 -4.24
C THR A 13 -28.31 -19.99 -5.46
N THR A 14 -28.91 -19.79 -6.64
CA THR A 14 -28.53 -20.43 -7.90
C THR A 14 -28.70 -19.46 -9.07
N LEU A 15 -27.63 -19.22 -9.81
CA LEU A 15 -27.65 -18.39 -11.01
C LEU A 15 -27.97 -19.24 -12.25
N ASP A 16 -29.22 -19.18 -12.70
CA ASP A 16 -29.65 -19.75 -13.99
C ASP A 16 -29.10 -18.92 -15.17
N ASN A 17 -29.05 -19.48 -16.38
CA ASN A 17 -28.54 -18.79 -17.58
C ASN A 17 -29.21 -17.43 -17.82
N ASN A 18 -30.51 -17.31 -17.53
CA ASN A 18 -31.26 -16.05 -17.65
C ASN A 18 -30.75 -14.95 -16.71
N GLN A 19 -30.22 -15.31 -15.53
CA GLN A 19 -29.68 -14.35 -14.57
C GLN A 19 -28.27 -13.86 -14.94
N LEU A 20 -27.52 -14.66 -15.72
CA LEU A 20 -26.26 -14.23 -16.31
C LEU A 20 -26.49 -13.24 -17.46
N GLU A 21 -27.54 -13.46 -18.26
CA GLU A 21 -27.99 -12.51 -19.29
C GLU A 21 -28.44 -11.18 -18.66
N ASP A 22 -29.21 -11.24 -17.58
CA ASP A 22 -29.61 -10.10 -16.76
C ASP A 22 -28.38 -9.30 -16.23
N PHE A 23 -27.34 -10.01 -15.78
CA PHE A 23 -26.09 -9.39 -15.35
C PHE A 23 -25.30 -8.79 -16.52
N TYR A 24 -25.36 -9.41 -17.70
CA TYR A 24 -24.75 -8.86 -18.91
C TYR A 24 -25.43 -7.56 -19.33
N GLU A 25 -26.76 -7.51 -19.33
CA GLU A 25 -27.52 -6.28 -19.59
C GLU A 25 -27.25 -5.17 -18.56
N LEU A 26 -26.89 -5.53 -17.32
CA LEU A 26 -26.44 -4.56 -16.31
C LEU A 26 -25.09 -3.94 -16.66
N ILE A 27 -24.14 -4.73 -17.17
CA ILE A 27 -22.77 -4.30 -17.49
C ILE A 27 -22.70 -3.60 -18.86
N LYS A 28 -23.55 -3.99 -19.80
CA LYS A 28 -23.53 -3.51 -21.19
C LYS A 28 -23.45 -1.98 -21.34
N PRO A 29 -24.19 -1.15 -20.59
CA PRO A 29 -24.02 0.31 -20.67
C PRO A 29 -22.62 0.80 -20.26
N ILE A 30 -21.97 0.13 -19.30
CA ILE A 30 -20.60 0.44 -18.90
C ILE A 30 -19.65 0.10 -20.05
N TYR A 31 -19.80 -1.09 -20.63
CA TYR A 31 -19.01 -1.52 -21.79
C TYR A 31 -19.15 -0.56 -22.96
N GLU A 32 -20.38 -0.16 -23.31
CA GLU A 32 -20.64 0.76 -24.43
C GLU A 32 -19.99 2.14 -24.21
N ILE A 33 -20.11 2.71 -22.99
CA ILE A 33 -19.47 4.00 -22.67
C ILE A 33 -17.95 3.89 -22.73
N LEU A 34 -17.37 2.80 -22.20
CA LEU A 34 -15.92 2.58 -22.25
C LEU A 34 -15.43 2.39 -23.69
N ASN A 35 -16.15 1.61 -24.49
CA ASN A 35 -15.85 1.42 -25.91
C ASN A 35 -15.86 2.75 -26.66
N ILE A 36 -16.91 3.56 -26.51
CA ILE A 36 -17.00 4.89 -27.12
C ILE A 36 -15.86 5.80 -26.66
N SER A 37 -15.56 5.80 -25.35
CA SER A 37 -14.56 6.69 -24.76
C SER A 37 -13.12 6.30 -25.05
N LEU A 38 -12.87 5.03 -25.42
CA LEU A 38 -11.53 4.44 -25.53
C LEU A 38 -11.24 3.87 -26.92
N GLN A 39 -11.99 4.30 -27.94
CA GLN A 39 -11.57 4.20 -29.34
C GLN A 39 -10.23 4.93 -29.61
N ALA A 40 -9.78 5.75 -28.67
CA ALA A 40 -8.46 6.38 -28.71
C ALA A 40 -7.35 5.32 -28.57
N ASP A 41 -6.59 5.07 -29.63
CA ASP A 41 -5.47 4.11 -29.60
C ASP A 41 -4.15 4.72 -29.14
N THR A 42 -4.09 6.04 -29.00
CA THR A 42 -2.89 6.76 -28.54
C THR A 42 -3.24 7.77 -27.46
N LEU A 43 -2.25 8.09 -26.62
CA LEU A 43 -2.38 9.12 -25.59
C LEU A 43 -2.83 10.47 -26.18
N THR A 44 -2.31 10.85 -27.35
CA THR A 44 -2.68 12.10 -28.04
C THR A 44 -4.18 12.16 -28.32
N ILE A 45 -4.75 11.09 -28.91
CA ILE A 45 -6.18 11.03 -29.19
C ILE A 45 -7.00 11.03 -27.89
N PHE A 46 -6.51 10.38 -26.84
CA PHE A 46 -7.17 10.39 -25.53
C PHE A 46 -7.21 11.80 -24.91
N ILE A 47 -6.10 12.53 -24.96
CA ILE A 47 -6.00 13.94 -24.52
C ILE A 47 -6.95 14.84 -25.31
N GLU A 48 -7.00 14.67 -26.63
CA GLU A 48 -7.88 15.45 -27.51
C GLU A 48 -9.36 15.11 -27.29
N TYR A 49 -9.70 13.83 -27.15
CA TYR A 49 -11.08 13.35 -26.95
C TYR A 49 -11.70 13.93 -25.66
N LEU A 50 -10.92 13.98 -24.58
CA LEU A 50 -11.32 14.57 -23.30
C LEU A 50 -11.04 16.08 -23.22
N ASP A 51 -10.48 16.70 -24.26
CA ASP A 51 -10.01 18.08 -24.33
C ASP A 51 -9.18 18.50 -23.09
N LEU A 52 -8.23 17.67 -22.66
CA LEU A 52 -7.47 17.92 -21.43
C LEU A 52 -6.60 19.19 -21.53
N CYS A 53 -6.18 19.57 -22.74
CA CYS A 53 -5.41 20.80 -22.97
C CYS A 53 -6.28 22.04 -23.17
N SER A 54 -7.61 21.94 -23.06
CA SER A 54 -8.55 23.05 -23.27
C SER A 54 -8.34 23.76 -24.61
N ASN A 55 -8.09 22.99 -25.67
CA ASN A 55 -7.91 23.51 -27.03
C ASN A 55 -9.24 23.98 -27.64
N ARG A 56 -10.38 23.74 -26.96
CA ARG A 56 -11.73 24.22 -27.31
C ARG A 56 -12.15 23.90 -28.75
N ARG A 57 -11.72 22.75 -29.26
CA ARG A 57 -12.13 22.28 -30.60
C ARG A 57 -13.60 21.88 -30.63
N GLU A 58 -14.17 21.52 -29.48
CA GLU A 58 -15.56 21.11 -29.34
C GLU A 58 -16.34 21.98 -28.34
N PRO A 59 -17.69 22.03 -28.47
CA PRO A 59 -18.56 22.64 -27.47
C PRO A 59 -18.36 22.08 -26.04
N MET A 60 -18.28 22.97 -25.04
CA MET A 60 -17.98 22.61 -23.65
C MET A 60 -18.97 21.61 -23.01
N ASN A 61 -20.23 21.63 -23.44
CA ASN A 61 -21.25 20.66 -23.02
C ASN A 61 -20.89 19.23 -23.46
N ILE A 62 -20.31 19.05 -24.65
CA ILE A 62 -19.87 17.75 -25.16
C ILE A 62 -18.67 17.25 -24.37
N ILE A 63 -17.66 18.11 -24.14
CA ILE A 63 -16.48 17.77 -23.34
C ILE A 63 -16.88 17.34 -21.93
N ARG A 64 -17.76 18.12 -21.27
CA ARG A 64 -18.27 17.79 -19.93
C ARG A 64 -19.04 16.47 -19.92
N TYR A 65 -19.85 16.21 -20.95
CA TYR A 65 -20.56 14.95 -21.09
C TYR A 65 -19.59 13.77 -21.19
N ARG A 66 -18.59 13.82 -22.08
CA ARG A 66 -17.59 12.76 -22.25
C ARG A 66 -16.85 12.45 -20.94
N ARG A 67 -16.32 13.48 -20.27
CA ARG A 67 -15.60 13.34 -19.00
C ARG A 67 -16.46 12.68 -17.92
N ARG A 68 -17.71 13.15 -17.77
CA ARG A 68 -18.66 12.63 -16.77
C ARG A 68 -19.10 11.20 -17.09
N ALA A 69 -19.36 10.90 -18.36
CA ALA A 69 -19.78 9.57 -18.79
C ALA A 69 -18.67 8.54 -18.48
N LEU A 70 -17.41 8.83 -18.83
CA LEU A 70 -16.28 7.98 -18.52
C LEU A 70 -16.14 7.76 -17.01
N MET A 71 -16.14 8.84 -16.21
CA MET A 71 -16.00 8.70 -14.75
C MET A 71 -17.17 7.93 -14.14
N LEU A 72 -18.41 8.16 -14.59
CA LEU A 72 -19.58 7.44 -14.09
C LEU A 72 -19.47 5.94 -14.41
N ALA A 73 -19.06 5.58 -15.63
CA ALA A 73 -18.84 4.18 -16.01
C ALA A 73 -17.81 3.50 -15.11
N LEU A 74 -16.68 4.17 -14.83
CA LEU A 74 -15.64 3.67 -13.92
C LEU A 74 -16.15 3.54 -12.47
N HIS A 75 -16.91 4.52 -11.97
CA HIS A 75 -17.52 4.44 -10.63
C HIS A 75 -18.54 3.30 -10.52
N CYS A 76 -19.41 3.14 -11.51
CA CYS A 76 -20.35 2.02 -11.56
C CYS A 76 -19.61 0.68 -11.58
N LEU A 77 -18.54 0.55 -12.38
CA LEU A 77 -17.73 -0.67 -12.42
C LEU A 77 -17.05 -0.95 -11.06
N CYS A 78 -16.44 0.05 -10.45
CA CYS A 78 -15.81 -0.07 -9.14
C CYS A 78 -16.82 -0.51 -8.06
N LEU A 79 -18.02 0.09 -8.05
CA LEU A 79 -19.10 -0.30 -7.12
C LEU A 79 -19.56 -1.74 -7.37
N LEU A 80 -19.75 -2.16 -8.62
CA LEU A 80 -20.13 -3.54 -8.95
C LEU A 80 -19.08 -4.55 -8.47
N LEU A 81 -17.78 -4.25 -8.66
CA LEU A 81 -16.69 -5.08 -8.13
C LEU A 81 -16.66 -5.11 -6.60
N ARG A 82 -17.01 -4.02 -5.92
CA ARG A 82 -17.10 -3.98 -4.44
C ARG A 82 -18.23 -4.83 -3.94
N CYS A 83 -19.42 -4.65 -4.50
CA CYS A 83 -20.60 -5.37 -4.04
C CYS A 83 -20.46 -6.88 -4.27
N THR A 84 -19.89 -7.30 -5.40
CA THR A 84 -19.60 -8.72 -5.69
C THR A 84 -18.56 -9.34 -4.75
N LYS A 85 -17.56 -8.57 -4.30
CA LYS A 85 -16.57 -9.04 -3.32
C LYS A 85 -17.12 -9.12 -1.89
N GLN A 86 -17.87 -8.10 -1.45
CA GLN A 86 -18.37 -8.00 -0.06
C GLN A 86 -19.44 -9.03 0.24
N GLN A 87 -20.22 -9.43 -0.76
CA GLN A 87 -21.23 -10.46 -0.59
C GLN A 87 -20.58 -11.84 -0.69
N GLN A 88 -20.95 -12.74 0.22
CA GLN A 88 -20.51 -14.14 0.23
C GLN A 88 -21.18 -14.93 -0.91
N LEU A 89 -20.95 -14.49 -2.15
CA LEU A 89 -21.38 -15.19 -3.35
C LEU A 89 -20.70 -16.55 -3.43
N ASP A 90 -21.46 -17.55 -3.86
CA ASP A 90 -20.95 -18.88 -4.18
C ASP A 90 -19.80 -18.79 -5.20
N ALA A 91 -18.80 -19.66 -5.05
CA ALA A 91 -17.57 -19.61 -5.84
C ALA A 91 -17.84 -19.77 -7.34
N ASN A 92 -18.83 -20.59 -7.70
CA ASN A 92 -19.25 -20.79 -9.09
C ASN A 92 -19.86 -19.51 -9.70
N ILE A 93 -20.72 -18.82 -8.94
CA ILE A 93 -21.32 -17.56 -9.35
C ILE A 93 -20.26 -16.47 -9.53
N ARG A 94 -19.34 -16.39 -8.57
CA ARG A 94 -18.22 -15.43 -8.61
C ARG A 94 -17.35 -15.64 -9.85
N SER A 95 -17.02 -16.89 -10.18
CA SER A 95 -16.25 -17.22 -11.38
C SER A 95 -16.96 -16.79 -12.67
N LYS A 96 -18.27 -17.06 -12.81
CA LYS A 96 -19.07 -16.62 -13.97
C LYS A 96 -19.10 -15.09 -14.10
N ILE A 97 -19.31 -14.37 -12.99
CA ILE A 97 -19.30 -12.90 -12.96
C ILE A 97 -17.92 -12.36 -13.34
N SER A 98 -16.84 -12.95 -12.82
CA SER A 98 -15.47 -12.58 -13.15
C SER A 98 -15.21 -12.67 -14.66
N ILE A 99 -15.66 -13.75 -15.31
CA ILE A 99 -15.51 -13.94 -16.76
C ILE A 99 -16.14 -12.78 -17.54
N CYS A 100 -17.33 -12.30 -17.14
CA CYS A 100 -17.98 -11.15 -17.78
C CYS A 100 -17.17 -9.85 -17.64
N PHE A 101 -16.44 -9.69 -16.54
CA PHE A 101 -15.63 -8.50 -16.31
C PHE A 101 -14.26 -8.53 -16.99
N ARG A 102 -13.74 -9.70 -17.39
CA ARG A 102 -12.40 -9.84 -18.01
C ARG A 102 -12.21 -9.00 -19.27
N PRO A 103 -13.12 -9.01 -20.27
CA PRO A 103 -12.96 -8.16 -21.46
C PRO A 103 -12.86 -6.68 -21.10
N ILE A 104 -13.66 -6.23 -20.12
CA ILE A 104 -13.62 -4.84 -19.67
C ILE A 104 -12.27 -4.47 -19.06
N LEU A 105 -11.70 -5.37 -18.25
CA LEU A 105 -10.36 -5.18 -17.69
C LEU A 105 -9.31 -5.02 -18.79
N PHE A 106 -9.25 -5.98 -19.71
CA PHE A 106 -8.19 -6.08 -20.71
C PHE A 106 -8.30 -5.03 -21.81
N ASP A 107 -9.50 -4.81 -22.33
CA ASP A 107 -9.72 -3.95 -23.49
C ASP A 107 -9.71 -2.46 -23.10
N TYR A 108 -10.15 -2.15 -21.87
CA TYR A 108 -10.45 -0.77 -21.48
C TYR A 108 -9.69 -0.30 -20.23
N ILE A 109 -9.82 -1.00 -19.10
CA ILE A 109 -9.29 -0.48 -17.83
C ILE A 109 -7.76 -0.39 -17.86
N LEU A 110 -7.07 -1.43 -18.36
CA LEU A 110 -5.62 -1.39 -18.50
C LEU A 110 -5.16 -0.28 -19.47
N LYS A 111 -5.91 -0.05 -20.55
CA LYS A 111 -5.64 1.02 -21.52
C LYS A 111 -5.77 2.42 -20.89
N VAL A 112 -6.86 2.68 -20.14
CA VAL A 112 -7.03 3.96 -19.42
C VAL A 112 -5.92 4.15 -18.39
N THR A 113 -5.60 3.10 -17.64
CA THR A 113 -4.53 3.13 -16.63
C THR A 113 -3.18 3.45 -17.27
N GLN A 114 -2.88 2.86 -18.42
CA GLN A 114 -1.68 3.16 -19.19
C GLN A 114 -1.64 4.63 -19.62
N PHE A 115 -2.73 5.17 -20.18
CA PHE A 115 -2.79 6.60 -20.52
C PHE A 115 -2.61 7.50 -19.30
N CYS A 116 -3.25 7.19 -18.17
CA CYS A 116 -3.07 7.91 -16.91
C CYS A 116 -1.60 7.91 -16.44
N ASN A 117 -0.88 6.80 -16.56
CA ASN A 117 0.55 6.74 -16.26
C ASN A 117 1.38 7.58 -17.24
N GLN A 118 1.09 7.47 -18.53
CA GLN A 118 1.82 8.20 -19.57
C GLN A 118 1.62 9.71 -19.49
N LEU A 119 0.50 10.21 -18.92
CA LEU A 119 0.32 11.65 -18.66
C LEU A 119 1.45 12.25 -17.82
N TYR A 120 2.04 11.49 -16.91
CA TYR A 120 3.14 11.92 -16.03
C TYR A 120 4.53 11.80 -16.68
N ASP A 121 4.65 11.13 -17.83
CA ASP A 121 5.92 10.94 -18.51
C ASP A 121 6.16 12.05 -19.54
N ARG A 122 7.15 12.91 -19.27
CA ARG A 122 7.52 14.01 -20.17
C ARG A 122 8.01 13.55 -21.55
N GLN A 123 8.61 12.37 -21.66
CA GLN A 123 9.13 11.84 -22.92
C GLN A 123 8.00 11.30 -23.81
N ILE A 124 6.96 10.73 -23.20
CA ILE A 124 5.84 10.11 -23.91
C ILE A 124 4.70 11.11 -24.15
N ASN A 125 4.40 11.97 -23.18
CA ASN A 125 3.31 12.95 -23.27
C ASN A 125 3.76 14.23 -23.99
N PRO A 126 3.32 14.44 -25.25
CA PRO A 126 3.71 15.64 -26.01
C PRO A 126 3.12 16.93 -25.43
N PHE A 127 2.12 16.83 -24.55
CA PHE A 127 1.45 17.96 -23.89
C PHE A 127 1.83 18.11 -22.41
N TYR A 128 2.88 17.41 -21.95
CA TYR A 128 3.27 17.42 -20.53
C TYR A 128 3.45 18.83 -19.97
N ASP A 129 4.16 19.70 -20.70
CA ASP A 129 4.45 21.05 -20.23
C ASP A 129 3.20 21.94 -20.08
N ILE A 130 2.11 21.60 -20.79
CA ILE A 130 0.79 22.25 -20.65
C ILE A 130 0.04 21.66 -19.45
N LEU A 131 0.04 20.34 -19.31
CA LEU A 131 -0.76 19.63 -18.31
C LEU A 131 -0.12 19.55 -16.93
N LYS A 132 1.18 19.78 -16.78
CA LYS A 132 1.92 19.56 -15.53
C LYS A 132 1.32 20.27 -14.32
N ILE A 133 0.69 21.44 -14.50
CA ILE A 133 0.04 22.21 -13.42
C ILE A 133 -1.22 21.50 -12.90
N ASN A 134 -1.89 20.71 -13.74
CA ASN A 134 -3.07 19.91 -13.40
C ASN A 134 -2.71 18.49 -12.95
N LEU A 135 -1.42 18.16 -12.95
CA LEU A 135 -0.88 16.87 -12.52
C LEU A 135 -0.14 16.96 -11.18
N THR A 136 -0.05 18.14 -10.58
CA THR A 136 0.47 18.36 -9.20
C THR A 136 -0.67 18.33 -8.18
N TYR A 137 -0.33 18.34 -6.89
CA TYR A 137 -1.30 18.33 -5.79
C TYR A 137 -2.47 19.30 -5.99
N SER A 138 -3.70 18.82 -5.74
CA SER A 138 -4.85 19.72 -5.56
C SER A 138 -4.80 20.39 -4.19
N ASP A 139 -5.52 21.50 -4.02
CA ASP A 139 -5.59 22.19 -2.73
C ASP A 139 -6.26 21.31 -1.67
N THR A 140 -7.21 20.47 -2.08
CA THR A 140 -7.83 19.44 -1.25
C THR A 140 -6.80 18.42 -0.75
N GLU A 141 -5.94 17.90 -1.63
CA GLU A 141 -4.89 16.95 -1.25
C GLU A 141 -3.85 17.61 -0.33
N ARG A 142 -3.45 18.86 -0.63
CA ARG A 142 -2.54 19.65 0.24
C ARG A 142 -3.10 19.77 1.65
N GLN A 143 -4.38 20.13 1.77
CA GLN A 143 -5.04 20.26 3.07
C GLN A 143 -5.21 18.92 3.79
N LEU A 144 -5.47 17.84 3.04
CA LEU A 144 -5.57 16.49 3.59
C LEU A 144 -4.23 16.04 4.21
N TYR A 145 -3.12 16.24 3.51
CA TYR A 145 -1.79 15.86 4.01
C TYR A 145 -1.30 16.73 5.17
N LEU A 146 -1.72 18.00 5.20
CA LEU A 146 -1.40 18.92 6.30
C LEU A 146 -2.32 18.77 7.52
N GLY A 147 -3.40 17.96 7.44
CA GLY A 147 -4.39 17.84 8.51
C GLY A 147 -5.23 19.11 8.74
N THR A 148 -5.24 20.06 7.79
CA THR A 148 -5.95 21.34 7.90
C THR A 148 -7.30 21.35 7.17
N TYR A 149 -7.77 20.20 6.68
CA TYR A 149 -8.97 20.10 5.86
C TYR A 149 -10.25 20.49 6.62
N GLU A 150 -10.36 20.08 7.88
CA GLU A 150 -11.56 20.35 8.69
C GLU A 150 -11.59 21.79 9.25
N SER A 151 -10.45 22.32 9.67
CA SER A 151 -10.36 23.67 10.28
C SER A 151 -10.80 24.78 9.32
N ASN A 152 -10.54 24.63 8.02
CA ASN A 152 -10.94 25.57 6.98
C ASN A 152 -12.41 25.44 6.55
N ASN A 153 -13.01 24.25 6.67
CA ASN A 153 -14.42 24.04 6.37
C ASN A 153 -15.32 24.50 7.53
N VAL A 154 -14.89 24.33 8.78
CA VAL A 154 -15.59 24.84 9.97
C VAL A 154 -15.58 26.37 10.01
N THR A 155 -14.45 27.02 9.68
CA THR A 155 -14.36 28.49 9.59
C THR A 155 -15.13 29.09 8.42
N LYS A 156 -15.37 28.34 7.33
CA LYS A 156 -16.30 28.75 6.26
C LYS A 156 -17.77 28.50 6.60
N ALA A 157 -18.06 27.58 7.53
CA ALA A 157 -19.42 27.26 7.97
C ALA A 157 -19.95 28.23 9.06
N THR A 158 -19.07 28.92 9.79
CA THR A 158 -19.44 29.97 10.76
C THR A 158 -19.61 31.33 10.09
N ILE A 159 -20.63 31.46 9.24
CA ILE A 159 -21.19 32.78 8.90
C ILE A 159 -22.03 33.21 10.12
N PRO A 160 -21.78 34.38 10.75
CA PRO A 160 -22.60 34.84 11.85
C PRO A 160 -24.03 35.06 11.37
N SER A 161 -24.97 34.41 12.05
CA SER A 161 -26.40 34.49 11.82
C SER A 161 -26.93 35.90 12.09
N THR A 162 -26.93 36.76 11.08
CA THR A 162 -27.76 37.97 11.06
C THR A 162 -28.58 38.03 9.78
N VAL A 163 -29.83 37.56 9.91
CA VAL A 163 -31.06 38.00 9.24
C VAL A 163 -30.93 38.52 7.79
N THR A 164 -31.29 37.69 6.81
CA THR A 164 -32.25 38.01 5.71
C THR A 164 -32.50 36.76 4.83
N PRO A 165 -33.75 36.41 4.48
CA PRO A 165 -34.07 35.23 3.70
C PRO A 165 -34.12 35.58 2.21
N SER A 166 -33.03 35.35 1.47
CA SER A 166 -33.02 35.09 0.02
C SER A 166 -31.58 35.02 -0.49
N SER A 167 -30.91 33.90 -0.25
CA SER A 167 -29.74 33.54 -1.06
C SER A 167 -29.81 32.07 -1.45
N PRO A 168 -29.45 31.71 -2.69
CA PRO A 168 -29.50 30.33 -3.16
C PRO A 168 -28.38 29.50 -2.52
N PRO A 169 -28.45 28.15 -2.61
CA PRO A 169 -27.46 27.24 -2.00
C PRO A 169 -26.02 27.56 -2.43
N VAL A 170 -25.07 27.19 -1.58
CA VAL A 170 -23.61 27.47 -1.65
C VAL A 170 -22.95 27.13 -3.00
N SER A 171 -23.59 26.33 -3.85
CA SER A 171 -23.22 26.12 -5.26
C SER A 171 -23.27 27.40 -6.12
N TYR A 172 -23.97 28.45 -5.67
CA TYR A 172 -24.15 29.71 -6.40
C TYR A 172 -23.12 30.81 -6.02
N VAL A 173 -22.48 30.73 -4.85
CA VAL A 173 -21.56 31.79 -4.37
C VAL A 173 -20.18 31.71 -5.04
N ARG A 174 -19.79 30.55 -5.60
CA ARG A 174 -18.53 30.41 -6.35
C ARG A 174 -18.51 31.08 -7.74
N LEU A 175 -19.64 31.65 -8.19
CA LEU A 175 -19.74 32.21 -9.55
C LEU A 175 -19.26 33.67 -9.67
N ASN A 176 -19.06 34.40 -8.57
CA ASN A 176 -18.91 35.86 -8.63
C ASN A 176 -17.55 36.45 -8.23
N SER A 177 -16.50 35.65 -7.93
CA SER A 177 -15.25 36.26 -7.43
C SER A 177 -13.91 35.64 -7.83
N THR A 178 -13.86 34.69 -8.77
CA THR A 178 -12.58 34.23 -9.34
C THR A 178 -12.69 34.10 -10.86
N SER A 179 -11.64 34.53 -11.58
CA SER A 179 -11.54 34.38 -13.02
C SER A 179 -11.88 32.94 -13.42
N ASN A 180 -12.88 32.75 -14.30
CA ASN A 180 -13.40 31.44 -14.73
C ASN A 180 -12.32 30.40 -15.08
N ILE A 181 -11.13 30.85 -15.49
CA ILE A 181 -9.95 30.02 -15.81
C ILE A 181 -9.44 29.25 -14.59
N LEU A 182 -9.30 29.89 -13.42
CA LEU A 182 -8.79 29.24 -12.20
C LEU A 182 -9.72 28.12 -11.71
N ILE A 183 -11.03 28.31 -11.82
CA ILE A 183 -12.04 27.31 -11.42
C ILE A 183 -12.03 26.11 -12.38
N ASP A 184 -11.83 26.35 -13.67
CA ASP A 184 -11.78 25.28 -14.67
C ASP A 184 -10.49 24.45 -14.55
N ASP A 185 -9.36 25.06 -14.16
CA ASP A 185 -8.10 24.35 -13.88
C ASP A 185 -8.18 23.44 -12.65
N GLU A 186 -8.78 23.90 -11.56
CA GLU A 186 -9.00 23.11 -10.33
C GLU A 186 -9.88 21.89 -10.61
N ARG A 187 -10.99 22.09 -11.33
CA ARG A 187 -11.90 20.99 -11.72
C ARG A 187 -11.24 19.94 -12.61
N LEU A 188 -10.38 20.38 -13.54
CA LEU A 188 -9.62 19.47 -14.38
C LEU A 188 -8.59 18.68 -13.56
N ARG A 189 -7.89 19.34 -12.63
CA ARG A 189 -6.95 18.68 -11.71
C ARG A 189 -7.65 17.59 -10.90
N ASP A 190 -8.75 17.93 -10.22
CA ASP A 190 -9.54 16.98 -9.44
C ASP A 190 -10.07 15.82 -10.30
N TYR A 191 -10.47 16.11 -11.53
CA TYR A 191 -10.90 15.10 -12.48
C TYR A 191 -9.78 14.10 -12.80
N LEU A 192 -8.58 14.58 -13.15
CA LEU A 192 -7.43 13.74 -13.47
C LEU A 192 -7.00 12.90 -12.27
N HIS A 193 -7.05 13.49 -11.08
CA HIS A 193 -6.71 12.84 -9.82
C HIS A 193 -7.66 11.68 -9.52
N ARG A 194 -8.98 11.94 -9.57
CA ARG A 194 -10.00 10.90 -9.38
C ARG A 194 -9.95 9.83 -10.46
N LEU A 195 -9.67 10.20 -11.71
CA LEU A 195 -9.52 9.25 -12.81
C LEU A 195 -8.33 8.31 -12.58
N PHE A 196 -7.19 8.83 -12.12
CA PHE A 196 -6.03 8.01 -11.77
C PHE A 196 -6.36 7.04 -10.63
N ASP A 197 -6.94 7.56 -9.54
CA ASP A 197 -7.22 6.78 -8.34
C ASP A 197 -8.22 5.65 -8.60
N ILE A 198 -9.30 5.93 -9.32
CA ILE A 198 -10.33 4.94 -9.60
C ILE A 198 -9.83 3.82 -10.52
N CYS A 199 -8.94 4.14 -11.48
CA CYS A 199 -8.35 3.13 -12.34
C CYS A 199 -7.53 2.12 -11.52
N TYR A 200 -6.68 2.58 -10.60
CA TYR A 200 -5.90 1.68 -9.76
C TYR A 200 -6.74 0.92 -8.73
N GLN A 201 -7.80 1.53 -8.19
CA GLN A 201 -8.78 0.83 -7.36
C GLN A 201 -9.43 -0.33 -8.13
N ILE A 202 -9.96 -0.06 -9.33
CA ILE A 202 -10.58 -1.09 -10.17
C ILE A 202 -9.58 -2.22 -10.44
N ASN A 203 -8.36 -1.90 -10.89
CA ASN A 203 -7.33 -2.91 -11.15
C ASN A 203 -7.05 -3.80 -9.92
N GLY A 204 -6.82 -3.22 -8.74
CA GLY A 204 -6.56 -4.00 -7.53
C GLY A 204 -7.75 -4.87 -7.13
N MET A 205 -8.97 -4.38 -7.33
CA MET A 205 -10.20 -5.13 -7.03
C MET A 205 -10.43 -6.31 -7.97
N TYR A 206 -10.04 -6.20 -9.24
CA TYR A 206 -10.10 -7.32 -10.18
C TYR A 206 -9.28 -8.52 -9.69
N PHE A 207 -8.04 -8.29 -9.25
CA PHE A 207 -7.17 -9.36 -8.73
C PHE A 207 -7.63 -9.92 -7.38
N ALA A 208 -8.37 -9.13 -6.61
CA ALA A 208 -9.02 -9.61 -5.40
C ALA A 208 -10.31 -10.40 -5.68
N HIS A 209 -10.97 -10.14 -6.82
CA HIS A 209 -12.24 -10.77 -7.20
C HIS A 209 -12.05 -12.05 -8.02
N ASP A 210 -11.09 -12.05 -8.95
CA ASP A 210 -10.82 -13.15 -9.87
C ASP A 210 -9.38 -13.68 -9.68
N THR A 211 -9.23 -14.67 -8.79
CA THR A 211 -7.93 -15.30 -8.51
C THR A 211 -7.39 -16.09 -9.72
N ASP A 212 -8.22 -16.43 -10.70
CA ASP A 212 -7.76 -17.13 -11.90
C ASP A 212 -6.95 -16.20 -12.82
N LEU A 213 -7.04 -14.87 -12.64
CA LEU A 213 -6.24 -13.90 -13.39
C LEU A 213 -4.74 -14.14 -13.24
N TYR A 214 -4.26 -14.60 -12.07
CA TYR A 214 -2.84 -14.92 -11.87
C TYR A 214 -2.35 -16.08 -12.76
N TYR A 215 -3.27 -16.91 -13.24
CA TYR A 215 -3.02 -18.09 -14.06
C TYR A 215 -3.30 -17.86 -15.55
N LEU A 216 -3.85 -16.69 -15.91
CA LEU A 216 -4.28 -16.41 -17.26
C LEU A 216 -3.06 -16.24 -18.18
N LYS A 217 -2.96 -17.11 -19.19
CA LYS A 217 -2.00 -16.99 -20.30
C LYS A 217 -2.64 -16.13 -21.40
N LEU A 218 -1.96 -15.05 -21.77
CA LEU A 218 -2.31 -14.19 -22.89
C LEU A 218 -1.65 -14.75 -24.16
N ASN A 219 -2.46 -15.08 -25.17
CA ASN A 219 -2.10 -15.72 -26.43
C ASN A 219 -1.60 -17.17 -26.32
N ASP A 220 -1.61 -17.89 -27.46
CA ASP A 220 -1.41 -19.34 -27.56
C ASP A 220 -0.06 -19.88 -27.03
N ASN A 221 0.90 -19.06 -26.58
CA ASN A 221 2.10 -19.57 -25.88
C ASN A 221 2.77 -18.53 -24.95
N ASN A 222 2.94 -18.92 -23.68
CA ASN A 222 3.91 -18.43 -22.67
C ASN A 222 3.83 -17.01 -22.08
N TYR A 223 2.97 -16.10 -22.54
CA TYR A 223 2.89 -14.77 -21.93
C TYR A 223 1.90 -14.74 -20.76
N LEU A 224 2.38 -14.83 -19.52
CA LEU A 224 1.52 -14.77 -18.34
C LEU A 224 1.09 -13.33 -18.05
N LEU A 225 -0.16 -13.18 -17.59
CA LEU A 225 -0.74 -11.88 -17.28
C LEU A 225 0.15 -11.05 -16.32
N THR A 226 0.81 -11.69 -15.36
CA THR A 226 1.73 -11.04 -14.42
C THR A 226 2.86 -10.27 -15.14
N THR A 227 3.41 -10.82 -16.22
CA THR A 227 4.46 -10.17 -17.04
C THR A 227 3.89 -9.01 -17.86
N TYR A 228 2.66 -9.14 -18.33
CA TYR A 228 1.94 -8.08 -19.03
C TYR A 228 1.61 -6.89 -18.12
N LEU A 229 1.12 -7.17 -16.91
CA LEU A 229 0.88 -6.14 -15.89
C LEU A 229 2.17 -5.45 -15.46
N GLN A 230 3.26 -6.20 -15.31
CA GLN A 230 4.56 -5.61 -15.03
C GLN A 230 4.92 -4.59 -16.12
N LYS A 231 4.71 -4.95 -17.39
CA LYS A 231 4.99 -4.05 -18.50
C LYS A 231 4.10 -2.81 -18.50
N ILE A 232 2.78 -2.96 -18.31
CA ILE A 232 1.82 -1.84 -18.46
C ILE A 232 1.76 -0.96 -17.23
N LEU A 233 1.67 -1.55 -16.04
CA LEU A 233 1.49 -0.80 -14.82
C LEU A 233 2.82 -0.18 -14.37
N PHE A 234 3.95 -0.85 -14.61
CA PHE A 234 5.26 -0.40 -14.12
C PHE A 234 6.13 0.30 -15.18
N GLU A 235 5.67 0.46 -16.43
CA GLU A 235 6.43 1.11 -17.52
C GLU A 235 7.01 2.48 -17.09
N ASN A 236 6.18 3.27 -16.40
CA ASN A 236 6.47 4.67 -16.08
C ASN A 236 6.55 4.93 -14.57
N PHE A 237 6.84 3.91 -13.76
CA PHE A 237 6.92 4.06 -12.30
C PHE A 237 7.96 5.12 -11.88
N ASN A 238 9.03 5.27 -12.65
CA ASN A 238 10.09 6.26 -12.41
C ASN A 238 9.61 7.72 -12.52
N THR A 239 8.61 7.98 -13.36
CA THR A 239 8.15 9.36 -13.65
C THR A 239 6.95 9.76 -12.80
N LEU A 240 6.25 8.79 -12.20
CA LEU A 240 5.13 9.07 -11.29
C LEU A 240 5.62 9.88 -10.06
N PRO A 241 4.90 10.92 -9.63
CA PRO A 241 5.21 11.62 -8.39
C PRO A 241 4.84 10.78 -7.16
N SER A 242 5.44 11.08 -6.00
CA SER A 242 5.32 10.30 -4.76
C SER A 242 3.87 10.08 -4.33
N PHE A 243 3.05 11.13 -4.34
CA PHE A 243 1.64 11.03 -3.93
C PHE A 243 0.81 10.14 -4.85
N ARG A 244 1.16 10.01 -6.13
CA ARG A 244 0.53 9.05 -7.05
C ARG A 244 1.08 7.66 -6.89
N LEU A 245 2.38 7.51 -6.63
CA LEU A 245 2.96 6.20 -6.28
C LEU A 245 2.24 5.59 -5.07
N ARG A 246 1.94 6.39 -4.05
CA ARG A 246 1.15 5.95 -2.88
C ARG A 246 -0.17 5.29 -3.28
N ILE A 247 -0.92 5.91 -4.19
CA ILE A 247 -2.19 5.37 -4.71
C ILE A 247 -1.98 4.02 -5.37
N VAL A 248 -0.92 3.88 -6.18
CA VAL A 248 -0.60 2.60 -6.84
C VAL A 248 -0.26 1.51 -5.80
N LEU A 249 0.56 1.84 -4.80
CA LEU A 249 0.93 0.91 -3.75
C LEU A 249 -0.29 0.46 -2.93
N ARG A 250 -1.10 1.41 -2.47
CA ARG A 250 -2.24 1.16 -1.59
C ARG A 250 -3.38 0.43 -2.29
N HIS A 251 -3.76 0.89 -3.47
CA HIS A 251 -4.97 0.39 -4.14
C HIS A 251 -4.71 -0.77 -5.09
N PHE A 252 -3.49 -0.90 -5.64
CA PHE A 252 -3.17 -2.01 -6.52
C PHE A 252 -2.17 -2.99 -5.90
N CYS A 253 -0.92 -2.58 -5.63
CA CYS A 253 0.14 -3.52 -5.24
C CYS A 253 -0.19 -4.28 -3.95
N ARG A 254 -0.79 -3.61 -2.95
CA ARG A 254 -1.25 -4.24 -1.71
C ARG A 254 -2.25 -5.35 -1.97
N LEU A 255 -3.33 -5.05 -2.71
CA LEU A 255 -4.35 -6.03 -3.03
C LEU A 255 -3.82 -7.17 -3.92
N PHE A 256 -2.91 -6.85 -4.83
CA PHE A 256 -2.26 -7.82 -5.72
C PHE A 256 -1.39 -8.84 -4.95
N VAL A 257 -0.69 -8.40 -3.90
CA VAL A 257 0.10 -9.33 -3.05
C VAL A 257 -0.79 -10.04 -2.04
N GLU A 258 -1.72 -9.33 -1.39
CA GLU A 258 -2.62 -9.87 -0.37
C GLU A 258 -3.53 -10.99 -0.90
N ASN A 259 -4.05 -10.84 -2.13
CA ASN A 259 -5.01 -11.77 -2.71
C ASN A 259 -4.35 -12.80 -3.63
N TYR A 260 -3.02 -12.90 -3.62
CA TYR A 260 -2.33 -13.97 -4.32
C TYR A 260 -2.74 -15.33 -3.73
N SER A 261 -3.35 -16.18 -4.55
CA SER A 261 -3.72 -17.55 -4.16
C SER A 261 -3.03 -18.55 -5.07
N SER A 262 -2.26 -19.46 -4.46
CA SER A 262 -1.60 -20.58 -5.13
C SER A 262 -2.47 -21.85 -5.12
N SER A 263 -3.78 -21.73 -5.38
CA SER A 263 -4.70 -22.87 -5.30
C SER A 263 -4.79 -23.66 -6.61
N ILE A 264 -4.21 -24.88 -6.58
CA ILE A 264 -4.56 -26.08 -7.35
C ILE A 264 -4.57 -25.89 -8.88
N ASN A 265 -3.39 -25.69 -9.48
CA ASN A 265 -3.19 -25.88 -10.92
C ASN A 265 -1.85 -26.57 -11.18
N THR A 266 -1.75 -27.28 -12.31
CA THR A 266 -0.53 -27.98 -12.75
C THR A 266 0.67 -27.05 -12.93
N ASP A 267 0.42 -25.76 -13.14
CA ASP A 267 1.45 -24.73 -13.41
C ASP A 267 1.83 -23.92 -12.15
N LYS A 268 1.45 -24.40 -10.95
CA LYS A 268 1.65 -23.68 -9.68
C LYS A 268 3.09 -23.20 -9.47
N GLU A 269 4.08 -24.08 -9.63
CA GLU A 269 5.48 -23.73 -9.38
C GLU A 269 6.00 -22.66 -10.36
N ILE A 270 5.54 -22.68 -11.62
CA ILE A 270 5.90 -21.69 -12.64
C ILE A 270 5.37 -20.30 -12.26
N ILE A 271 4.13 -20.26 -11.79
CA ILE A 271 3.46 -19.01 -11.40
C ILE A 271 4.05 -18.46 -10.10
N ASP A 272 4.29 -19.33 -9.12
CA ASP A 272 5.00 -18.96 -7.90
C ASP A 272 6.38 -18.37 -8.27
N GLU A 273 7.15 -19.01 -9.16
CA GLU A 273 8.46 -18.49 -9.60
C GLU A 273 8.36 -17.12 -10.29
N LEU A 274 7.37 -16.91 -11.16
CA LEU A 274 7.16 -15.62 -11.82
C LEU A 274 6.74 -14.53 -10.86
N PHE A 275 5.92 -14.85 -9.86
CA PHE A 275 5.56 -13.90 -8.82
C PHE A 275 6.77 -13.54 -7.96
N LEU A 276 7.65 -14.51 -7.64
CA LEU A 276 8.92 -14.22 -6.97
C LEU A 276 9.84 -13.36 -7.84
N LYS A 277 9.89 -13.56 -9.17
CA LYS A 277 10.65 -12.68 -10.09
C LYS A 277 10.12 -11.24 -10.06
N PHE A 278 8.79 -11.08 -10.06
CA PHE A 278 8.15 -9.77 -9.90
C PHE A 278 8.57 -9.11 -8.58
N LEU A 279 8.41 -9.78 -7.44
CA LEU A 279 8.78 -9.24 -6.13
C LEU A 279 10.27 -8.92 -6.03
N ASN A 280 11.13 -9.72 -6.65
CA ASN A 280 12.58 -9.53 -6.67
C ASN A 280 13.00 -8.27 -7.44
N ALA A 281 12.21 -7.82 -8.43
CA ALA A 281 12.43 -6.54 -9.10
C ALA A 281 11.72 -5.38 -8.37
N PHE A 282 10.48 -5.62 -7.92
CA PHE A 282 9.61 -4.59 -7.36
C PHE A 282 10.06 -4.10 -5.97
N LEU A 283 10.39 -5.01 -5.04
CA LEU A 283 10.70 -4.61 -3.66
C LEU A 283 11.98 -3.76 -3.58
N PRO A 284 13.12 -4.13 -4.20
CA PRO A 284 14.32 -3.31 -4.17
C PRO A 284 14.11 -1.95 -4.85
N TYR A 285 13.31 -1.90 -5.91
CA TYR A 285 12.99 -0.66 -6.61
C TYR A 285 12.28 0.36 -5.68
N ILE A 286 11.22 -0.07 -4.99
CA ILE A 286 10.49 0.81 -4.07
C ILE A 286 11.37 1.21 -2.88
N GLN A 287 12.17 0.28 -2.35
CA GLN A 287 13.12 0.60 -1.27
C GLN A 287 14.16 1.63 -1.70
N GLN A 288 14.80 1.49 -2.87
CA GLN A 288 15.74 2.48 -3.39
C GLN A 288 15.10 3.87 -3.49
N ARG A 289 13.84 3.93 -3.95
CA ARG A 289 13.10 5.18 -4.06
C ARG A 289 12.81 5.80 -2.70
N LEU A 290 12.35 5.01 -1.73
CA LEU A 290 12.13 5.45 -0.35
C LEU A 290 13.42 5.97 0.30
N THR A 291 14.54 5.26 0.14
CA THR A 291 15.84 5.70 0.63
C THR A 291 16.25 7.04 0.02
N THR A 292 16.01 7.24 -1.27
CA THR A 292 16.27 8.51 -1.96
C THR A 292 15.39 9.63 -1.39
N MET A 293 14.10 9.38 -1.19
CA MET A 293 13.16 10.35 -0.61
C MET A 293 13.57 10.75 0.81
N TRP A 294 13.85 9.78 1.68
CA TRP A 294 14.28 10.03 3.05
C TRP A 294 15.62 10.79 3.11
N ASN A 295 16.59 10.42 2.28
CA ASN A 295 17.85 11.14 2.21
C ASN A 295 17.66 12.60 1.76
N ASN A 296 16.80 12.86 0.77
CA ASN A 296 16.51 14.21 0.31
C ASN A 296 15.87 15.06 1.42
N LEU A 297 14.90 14.51 2.17
CA LEU A 297 14.26 15.19 3.31
C LEU A 297 15.28 15.52 4.43
N LEU A 298 16.17 14.58 4.74
CA LEU A 298 17.23 14.78 5.74
C LEU A 298 18.27 15.82 5.31
N THR A 299 18.51 16.00 4.00
CA THR A 299 19.42 17.04 3.49
C THR A 299 18.76 18.42 3.35
N THR A 300 17.47 18.48 3.06
CA THR A 300 16.74 19.73 2.77
C THR A 300 16.44 20.51 4.05
N THR A 301 16.11 19.81 5.13
CA THR A 301 15.93 20.38 6.48
C THR A 301 17.13 21.17 7.02
N MET A 302 18.32 21.06 6.42
CA MET A 302 19.52 21.83 6.81
C MET A 302 19.66 23.19 6.09
N ASN A 303 18.92 23.43 5.00
CA ASN A 303 19.05 24.61 4.12
C ASN A 303 17.72 25.39 4.00
N TYR A 304 17.27 26.02 5.09
CA TYR A 304 15.96 26.67 5.15
C TYR A 304 15.88 28.03 4.41
N GLN A 305 14.88 28.17 3.53
CA GLN A 305 14.33 29.47 3.07
C GLN A 305 12.83 29.57 3.41
N GLN A 306 12.42 30.74 3.94
CA GLN A 306 11.19 30.98 4.72
C GLN A 306 9.82 30.86 3.99
N GLY A 307 9.75 30.27 2.79
CA GLY A 307 8.52 30.13 2.00
C GLY A 307 8.20 28.72 1.49
N GLN A 308 9.08 27.73 1.70
CA GLN A 308 8.93 26.35 1.18
C GLN A 308 8.40 25.34 2.20
N CYS A 309 8.07 25.79 3.41
CA CYS A 309 7.75 24.95 4.55
C CYS A 309 6.53 24.03 4.34
N SER A 310 5.48 24.46 3.63
CA SER A 310 4.27 23.63 3.46
C SER A 310 4.48 22.43 2.53
N ASP A 311 5.26 22.59 1.46
CA ASP A 311 5.41 21.57 0.42
C ASP A 311 6.40 20.49 0.86
N GLU A 312 7.44 20.86 1.61
CA GLU A 312 8.37 19.90 2.24
C GLU A 312 7.64 19.02 3.28
N VAL A 313 6.80 19.60 4.12
CA VAL A 313 6.00 18.86 5.11
C VAL A 313 5.02 17.90 4.43
N ILE A 314 4.42 18.30 3.30
CA ILE A 314 3.56 17.40 2.51
C ILE A 314 4.39 16.23 1.95
N GLU A 315 5.56 16.48 1.36
CA GLU A 315 6.43 15.42 0.84
C GLU A 315 6.92 14.47 1.95
N GLU A 316 7.22 14.99 3.15
CA GLU A 316 7.53 14.17 4.32
C GLU A 316 6.35 13.27 4.71
N CYS A 317 5.15 13.84 4.82
CA CYS A 317 3.92 13.10 5.12
C CYS A 317 3.65 12.00 4.07
N VAL A 318 3.81 12.32 2.78
CA VAL A 318 3.69 11.36 1.69
C VAL A 318 4.76 10.27 1.79
N CYS A 319 6.01 10.61 2.10
CA CYS A 319 7.11 9.65 2.28
C CYS A 319 6.82 8.66 3.42
N VAL A 320 6.31 9.16 4.55
CA VAL A 320 5.85 8.34 5.69
C VAL A 320 4.76 7.37 5.24
N LEU A 321 3.75 7.87 4.52
CA LEU A 321 2.61 7.05 4.09
C LEU A 321 3.01 5.99 3.04
N ILE A 322 3.93 6.30 2.13
CA ILE A 322 4.48 5.31 1.19
C ILE A 322 5.29 4.24 1.94
N THR A 323 6.11 4.64 2.92
CA THR A 323 6.89 3.70 3.74
C THR A 323 5.97 2.69 4.43
N ARG A 324 4.87 3.20 4.97
CA ARG A 324 3.79 2.47 5.61
C ARG A 324 3.11 1.47 4.66
N ASP A 325 2.63 1.94 3.50
CA ASP A 325 1.98 1.10 2.49
C ASP A 325 2.94 0.02 1.95
N PHE A 326 4.21 0.37 1.75
CA PHE A 326 5.24 -0.56 1.27
C PHE A 326 5.47 -1.74 2.21
N ILE A 327 5.43 -1.48 3.52
CA ILE A 327 5.69 -2.51 4.51
C ILE A 327 4.49 -3.43 4.69
N ASP A 328 3.27 -2.89 4.60
CA ASP A 328 2.08 -3.72 4.58
C ASP A 328 2.15 -4.72 3.41
N ILE A 329 2.62 -4.30 2.22
CA ILE A 329 2.86 -5.21 1.09
C ILE A 329 3.84 -6.34 1.47
N ILE A 330 4.97 -6.02 2.10
CA ILE A 330 5.94 -7.02 2.58
C ILE A 330 5.30 -7.96 3.61
N ARG A 331 4.50 -7.41 4.53
CA ARG A 331 3.78 -8.18 5.54
C ARG A 331 2.82 -9.18 4.91
N TYR A 332 2.01 -8.77 3.95
CA TYR A 332 1.08 -9.64 3.22
C TYR A 332 1.81 -10.72 2.41
N PHE A 333 3.00 -10.41 1.90
CA PHE A 333 3.84 -11.43 1.29
C PHE A 333 4.29 -12.49 2.31
N ILE A 334 4.66 -12.11 3.53
CA ILE A 334 5.23 -13.03 4.52
C ILE A 334 4.16 -13.83 5.28
N PHE A 335 3.09 -13.16 5.70
CA PHE A 335 2.08 -13.72 6.59
C PHE A 335 0.77 -13.97 5.88
N LYS A 336 0.07 -15.04 6.28
CA LYS A 336 -1.26 -15.31 5.77
C LYS A 336 -2.25 -14.29 6.32
N THR A 337 -3.11 -13.78 5.45
CA THR A 337 -4.19 -12.88 5.86
C THR A 337 -5.23 -13.66 6.66
N ILE A 338 -5.51 -13.26 7.89
CA ILE A 338 -6.47 -13.93 8.80
C ILE A 338 -7.93 -13.56 8.45
N SER A 339 -8.15 -12.74 7.41
CA SER A 339 -9.49 -12.36 6.97
C SER A 339 -10.22 -13.53 6.30
N GLY A 340 -11.06 -14.24 7.07
CA GLY A 340 -12.19 -14.99 6.53
C GLY A 340 -12.14 -16.53 6.55
N GLN A 341 -11.21 -17.18 7.25
CA GLN A 341 -11.32 -18.63 7.51
C GLN A 341 -12.07 -18.93 8.82
N THR A 342 -13.36 -18.58 8.87
CA THR A 342 -14.31 -19.30 9.71
C THR A 342 -15.14 -20.20 8.79
N ASN A 343 -14.94 -21.51 8.94
CA ASN A 343 -15.69 -22.62 8.34
C ASN A 343 -15.08 -23.27 7.10
N SER A 344 -14.03 -24.06 7.33
CA SER A 344 -14.01 -25.45 6.85
C SER A 344 -13.02 -26.26 7.68
N SER A 345 -13.45 -27.41 8.19
CA SER A 345 -12.70 -28.45 8.92
C SER A 345 -12.27 -28.19 10.37
N SER A 346 -13.22 -28.35 11.30
CA SER A 346 -13.00 -29.19 12.50
C SER A 346 -14.34 -29.56 13.15
N ILE A 347 -14.83 -30.75 12.83
CA ILE A 347 -15.87 -31.42 13.60
C ILE A 347 -15.23 -31.92 14.89
N ASN A 348 -15.94 -31.71 16.01
CA ASN A 348 -15.69 -32.13 17.40
C ASN A 348 -14.85 -31.20 18.30
N MET A 349 -15.54 -30.39 19.12
CA MET A 349 -15.58 -30.56 20.58
C MET A 349 -16.52 -29.54 21.27
N ASN A 350 -17.46 -30.10 22.02
CA ASN A 350 -18.37 -29.58 23.05
C ASN A 350 -18.33 -28.09 23.50
N LYS A 351 -19.48 -27.43 23.29
CA LYS A 351 -20.23 -26.52 24.18
C LYS A 351 -19.47 -25.80 25.32
N LYS A 352 -19.32 -24.48 25.16
CA LYS A 352 -19.80 -23.52 26.19
C LYS A 352 -20.23 -22.21 25.52
N LYS A 353 -21.53 -21.93 25.58
CA LYS A 353 -22.16 -20.69 25.08
C LYS A 353 -21.62 -19.50 25.87
N ASN A 354 -20.99 -18.55 25.19
CA ASN A 354 -21.04 -17.13 25.58
C ASN A 354 -21.48 -16.33 24.35
N LYS A 355 -22.62 -15.67 24.51
CA LYS A 355 -23.32 -14.89 23.49
C LYS A 355 -22.75 -13.47 23.57
N ILE A 356 -21.93 -13.08 22.60
CA ILE A 356 -21.62 -11.66 22.34
C ILE A 356 -22.06 -11.40 20.91
N ASN A 357 -23.26 -10.84 20.78
CA ASN A 357 -23.74 -10.27 19.54
C ASN A 357 -22.96 -8.96 19.30
N LEU A 358 -22.04 -8.94 18.36
CA LEU A 358 -21.64 -7.71 17.68
C LEU A 358 -21.74 -7.96 16.17
N ALA A 359 -22.89 -7.63 15.61
CA ALA A 359 -23.06 -7.49 14.18
C ALA A 359 -22.37 -6.19 13.77
N ARG A 360 -21.15 -6.28 13.23
CA ARG A 360 -20.51 -5.15 12.52
C ARG A 360 -20.82 -5.29 11.03
N ASN A 361 -21.76 -4.47 10.58
CA ASN A 361 -21.96 -4.19 9.16
C ASN A 361 -20.77 -3.35 8.69
N ASN A 362 -19.82 -3.94 7.96
CA ASN A 362 -18.82 -3.16 7.24
C ASN A 362 -19.44 -2.63 5.95
N SER A 363 -20.06 -1.45 6.03
CA SER A 363 -20.46 -0.68 4.85
C SER A 363 -19.35 0.29 4.48
N GLU A 364 -18.49 -0.07 3.53
CA GLU A 364 -17.67 0.92 2.81
C GLU A 364 -18.59 1.70 1.86
N SER A 365 -19.20 2.77 2.37
CA SER A 365 -20.03 3.72 1.61
C SER A 365 -19.13 4.72 0.88
N MET A 366 -19.32 4.87 -0.43
CA MET A 366 -18.60 5.82 -1.30
C MET A 366 -19.29 7.20 -1.40
N CYS A 367 -20.25 7.52 -0.53
CA CYS A 367 -21.07 8.73 -0.65
C CYS A 367 -21.33 9.47 0.68
N GLU A 368 -20.39 9.49 1.63
CA GLU A 368 -20.46 10.42 2.77
C GLU A 368 -19.48 11.59 2.57
N GLU A 369 -19.88 12.53 1.71
CA GLU A 369 -19.51 13.95 1.84
C GLU A 369 -20.53 14.64 2.76
N THR A 370 -20.75 14.11 3.97
CA THR A 370 -21.54 14.82 5.01
C THR A 370 -21.11 14.40 6.40
N ASN A 371 -20.52 15.37 7.10
CA ASN A 371 -20.15 15.41 8.52
C ASN A 371 -18.94 14.54 8.89
N GLY A 372 -17.95 15.21 9.48
CA GLY A 372 -16.68 14.63 9.85
C GLY A 372 -16.85 13.43 10.79
N ASP A 373 -16.23 12.34 10.39
CA ASP A 373 -15.59 11.43 11.31
C ASP A 373 -14.23 11.07 10.69
N LEU A 374 -13.19 11.20 11.52
CA LEU A 374 -11.76 11.06 11.23
C LEU A 374 -11.36 9.61 10.84
N ASP A 375 -12.32 8.73 10.61
CA ASP A 375 -12.12 7.28 10.57
C ASP A 375 -11.38 6.76 9.32
N GLN A 376 -11.19 7.58 8.27
CA GLN A 376 -10.41 7.17 7.09
C GLN A 376 -8.90 7.41 7.22
N ILE A 377 -8.47 8.24 8.18
CA ILE A 377 -7.06 8.37 8.58
C ILE A 377 -6.78 7.43 9.75
N ASP A 378 -7.75 7.23 10.64
CA ASP A 378 -7.67 6.38 11.84
C ASP A 378 -8.04 4.90 11.64
N GLU A 379 -8.31 4.46 10.40
CA GLU A 379 -8.44 3.02 10.07
C GLU A 379 -7.17 2.20 10.42
N TRP A 380 -6.08 2.89 10.77
CA TRP A 380 -4.82 2.36 11.27
C TRP A 380 -4.86 1.91 12.74
N ASP A 381 -5.80 2.42 13.55
CA ASP A 381 -5.91 2.13 14.98
C ASP A 381 -6.77 0.90 15.28
N GLU A 382 -7.66 0.48 14.37
CA GLU A 382 -8.54 -0.67 14.58
C GLU A 382 -7.94 -2.05 14.19
N GLN A 383 -6.63 -2.16 13.93
CA GLN A 383 -5.98 -3.47 13.82
C GLN A 383 -5.54 -4.01 15.20
N THR A 384 -6.53 -4.40 16.00
CA THR A 384 -6.42 -5.23 17.22
C THR A 384 -5.57 -6.50 17.06
N THR A 385 -5.15 -6.85 15.84
CA THR A 385 -4.22 -7.93 15.52
C THR A 385 -2.75 -7.61 15.81
N TYR A 386 -2.31 -6.35 15.70
CA TYR A 386 -0.90 -5.95 15.89
C TYR A 386 -0.43 -6.11 17.34
N ASN A 387 -1.26 -5.71 18.30
CA ASN A 387 -0.96 -5.86 19.73
C ASN A 387 -0.90 -7.33 20.16
N ASN A 388 -1.65 -8.21 19.51
CA ASN A 388 -1.59 -9.64 19.77
C ASN A 388 -0.29 -10.26 19.26
N ILE A 389 0.19 -9.92 18.06
CA ILE A 389 1.42 -10.53 17.51
C ILE A 389 2.67 -10.07 18.27
N SER A 390 2.77 -8.76 18.58
CA SER A 390 3.91 -8.21 19.32
C SER A 390 4.00 -8.76 20.76
N ASN A 391 2.88 -8.76 21.51
CA ASN A 391 2.87 -9.32 22.87
C ASN A 391 3.01 -10.85 22.92
N LYS A 392 2.63 -11.58 21.85
CA LYS A 392 2.79 -13.04 21.76
C LYS A 392 4.22 -13.47 21.38
N LEU A 393 4.92 -12.71 20.53
CA LEU A 393 6.31 -12.97 20.11
C LEU A 393 7.35 -12.62 21.18
N LEU A 394 7.05 -11.64 22.05
CA LEU A 394 7.89 -11.26 23.19
C LEU A 394 7.81 -12.24 24.37
N ASN A 395 6.74 -13.04 24.46
CA ASN A 395 6.47 -13.91 25.61
C ASN A 395 6.74 -15.42 25.39
N ASN A 396 7.44 -15.81 24.32
CA ASN A 396 7.78 -17.21 24.00
C ASN A 396 6.59 -18.20 23.98
N SER A 397 5.35 -17.73 23.87
CA SER A 397 4.22 -18.63 23.61
C SER A 397 4.30 -19.07 22.14
N HIS A 398 4.70 -20.32 21.92
CA HIS A 398 4.80 -21.00 20.63
C HIS A 398 3.45 -21.21 19.91
N GLU A 399 2.63 -20.17 19.76
CA GLU A 399 1.55 -20.21 18.76
C GLU A 399 2.20 -20.06 17.38
N LYS A 400 1.95 -21.03 16.49
CA LYS A 400 2.49 -21.06 15.12
C LYS A 400 2.04 -19.80 14.38
N LEU A 401 2.98 -18.95 13.99
CA LEU A 401 2.72 -17.92 12.99
C LEU A 401 2.36 -18.60 11.68
N ASP A 402 1.22 -18.23 11.10
CA ASP A 402 0.77 -18.71 9.80
C ASP A 402 1.42 -17.87 8.70
N TYR A 403 2.43 -18.45 8.05
CA TYR A 403 3.10 -17.86 6.89
C TYR A 403 2.27 -18.03 5.62
N SER A 404 2.45 -17.14 4.65
CA SER A 404 1.82 -17.29 3.35
C SER A 404 2.40 -18.50 2.59
N ASP A 405 1.60 -19.12 1.72
CA ASP A 405 2.04 -20.26 0.92
C ASP A 405 3.21 -19.89 0.00
N LEU A 406 3.19 -18.67 -0.56
CA LEU A 406 4.23 -18.17 -1.45
C LEU A 406 5.55 -17.91 -0.69
N PHE A 407 5.48 -17.37 0.53
CA PHE A 407 6.66 -17.21 1.38
C PHE A 407 7.24 -18.58 1.76
N MET A 408 6.40 -19.53 2.13
CA MET A 408 6.84 -20.90 2.44
C MET A 408 7.45 -21.59 1.22
N TYR A 409 6.92 -21.36 0.02
CA TYR A 409 7.51 -21.80 -1.24
C TYR A 409 8.90 -21.17 -1.46
N MET A 410 9.03 -19.85 -1.30
CA MET A 410 10.32 -19.17 -1.38
C MET A 410 11.33 -19.76 -0.38
N MET A 411 10.92 -20.02 0.87
CA MET A 411 11.78 -20.62 1.88
C MET A 411 12.21 -22.05 1.53
N LYS A 412 11.30 -22.86 0.95
CA LYS A 412 11.62 -24.19 0.42
C LYS A 412 12.68 -24.09 -0.68
N MET A 413 12.49 -23.18 -1.63
CA MET A 413 13.42 -22.97 -2.76
C MET A 413 14.77 -22.40 -2.31
N ALA A 414 14.78 -21.51 -1.32
CA ALA A 414 16.01 -20.98 -0.73
C ALA A 414 16.84 -22.10 -0.07
N ARG A 415 16.20 -23.02 0.67
CA ARG A 415 16.86 -24.20 1.24
C ARG A 415 17.40 -25.17 0.20
N GLN A 416 16.85 -25.13 -1.02
CA GLN A 416 17.32 -25.89 -2.18
C GLN A 416 18.36 -25.12 -3.01
N ASN A 417 18.92 -24.01 -2.49
CA ASN A 417 19.91 -23.16 -3.14
C ASN A 417 19.42 -22.48 -4.44
N SER A 418 18.12 -22.22 -4.58
CA SER A 418 17.62 -21.40 -5.68
C SER A 418 18.15 -19.97 -5.58
N SER A 419 18.86 -19.51 -6.61
CA SER A 419 19.46 -18.17 -6.67
C SER A 419 18.41 -17.06 -6.51
N LEU A 420 17.27 -17.18 -7.20
CA LEU A 420 16.18 -16.20 -7.12
C LEU A 420 15.62 -16.10 -5.69
N ALA A 421 15.29 -17.25 -5.08
CA ALA A 421 14.69 -17.28 -3.76
C ALA A 421 15.64 -16.76 -2.68
N LEU A 422 16.94 -17.08 -2.78
CA LEU A 422 17.96 -16.56 -1.87
C LEU A 422 18.17 -15.06 -2.04
N HIS A 423 18.27 -14.58 -3.28
CA HIS A 423 18.44 -13.17 -3.55
C HIS A 423 17.24 -12.36 -3.05
N LEU A 424 16.01 -12.84 -3.29
CA LEU A 424 14.79 -12.19 -2.79
C LEU A 424 14.72 -12.23 -1.26
N PHE A 425 14.99 -13.37 -0.62
CA PHE A 425 15.00 -13.50 0.83
C PHE A 425 16.03 -12.57 1.48
N SER A 426 17.23 -12.53 0.90
CA SER A 426 18.29 -11.60 1.27
C SER A 426 17.79 -10.16 1.14
N ASN A 427 17.25 -9.76 -0.02
CA ASN A 427 16.71 -8.42 -0.21
C ASN A 427 15.63 -8.05 0.80
N ILE A 428 14.71 -8.96 1.15
CA ILE A 428 13.67 -8.68 2.14
C ILE A 428 14.29 -8.35 3.50
N ILE A 429 15.27 -9.13 3.95
CA ILE A 429 15.97 -8.86 5.21
C ILE A 429 16.68 -7.51 5.15
N ARG A 430 17.42 -7.24 4.07
CA ARG A 430 18.10 -5.96 3.88
C ARG A 430 17.12 -4.80 3.94
N ILE A 431 16.03 -4.87 3.19
CA ILE A 431 14.99 -3.84 3.13
C ILE A 431 14.43 -3.60 4.53
N LEU A 432 14.01 -4.65 5.25
CA LEU A 432 13.42 -4.50 6.57
C LEU A 432 14.39 -3.85 7.57
N PHE A 433 15.68 -4.20 7.55
CA PHE A 433 16.68 -3.59 8.42
C PHE A 433 17.03 -2.16 8.01
N GLU A 434 17.11 -1.85 6.72
CA GLU A 434 17.30 -0.48 6.26
C GLU A 434 16.13 0.43 6.66
N CYS A 435 14.89 -0.08 6.56
CA CYS A 435 13.70 0.67 6.96
C CYS A 435 13.69 1.02 8.46
N LEU A 436 14.37 0.26 9.32
CA LEU A 436 14.56 0.63 10.74
C LEU A 436 15.34 1.95 10.91
N THR A 437 16.11 2.37 9.91
CA THR A 437 16.89 3.62 9.95
C THR A 437 16.09 4.85 9.55
N PHE A 438 14.86 4.68 9.06
CA PHE A 438 13.97 5.80 8.73
C PHE A 438 13.42 6.45 9.99
N PRO A 439 13.17 7.77 10.01
CA PRO A 439 12.77 8.50 11.22
C PRO A 439 11.31 8.28 11.64
N ASP A 440 10.49 7.52 10.88
CA ASP A 440 9.12 7.16 11.30
C ASP A 440 9.13 6.09 12.40
N ALA A 441 9.10 6.54 13.67
CA ALA A 441 9.07 5.67 14.84
C ALA A 441 7.84 4.74 14.87
N TYR A 442 6.72 5.16 14.28
CA TYR A 442 5.50 4.33 14.22
C TYR A 442 5.72 3.10 13.33
N CYS A 443 6.39 3.29 12.19
CA CYS A 443 6.76 2.21 11.28
C CYS A 443 7.64 1.14 11.95
N ILE A 444 8.58 1.54 12.81
CA ILE A 444 9.50 0.59 13.46
C ILE A 444 8.75 -0.41 14.34
N ASN A 445 7.77 0.05 15.11
CA ASN A 445 6.93 -0.83 15.92
C ASN A 445 6.14 -1.84 15.07
N ARG A 446 5.87 -1.54 13.80
CA ARG A 446 5.29 -2.48 12.83
C ARG A 446 6.32 -3.39 12.17
N PHE A 447 7.56 -2.94 11.98
CA PHE A 447 8.64 -3.76 11.40
C PHE A 447 9.12 -4.86 12.34
N LEU A 448 9.22 -4.55 13.63
CA LEU A 448 9.79 -5.47 14.62
C LEU A 448 9.08 -6.83 14.69
N PRO A 449 7.72 -6.90 14.72
CA PRO A 449 6.99 -8.17 14.63
C PRO A 449 7.27 -8.98 13.35
N ILE A 450 7.66 -8.32 12.26
CA ILE A 450 7.98 -8.95 10.97
C ILE A 450 9.43 -9.46 10.98
N ILE A 451 10.37 -8.65 11.48
CA ILE A 451 11.81 -8.93 11.47
C ILE A 451 12.17 -10.11 12.38
N LEU A 452 11.56 -10.18 13.57
CA LEU A 452 11.87 -11.21 14.57
C LEU A 452 11.70 -12.66 14.05
N PRO A 453 10.56 -13.05 13.45
CA PRO A 453 10.43 -14.39 12.89
C PRO A 453 11.35 -14.64 11.68
N ILE A 454 11.60 -13.64 10.85
CA ILE A 454 12.43 -13.78 9.64
C ILE A 454 13.90 -13.97 9.99
N THR A 455 14.41 -13.26 11.00
CA THR A 455 15.79 -13.44 11.48
C THR A 455 16.08 -14.85 11.99
N LYS A 456 15.07 -15.56 12.51
CA LYS A 456 15.20 -16.99 12.83
C LYS A 456 15.35 -17.85 11.58
N PHE A 457 14.59 -17.56 10.52
CA PHE A 457 14.77 -18.26 9.25
C PHE A 457 16.12 -17.94 8.61
N TYR A 458 16.63 -16.72 8.81
CA TYR A 458 17.92 -16.30 8.30
C TYR A 458 19.05 -17.17 8.86
N THR A 459 19.06 -17.41 10.18
CA THR A 459 20.03 -18.30 10.81
C THR A 459 19.88 -19.74 10.30
N ASP A 460 18.66 -20.24 10.19
CA ASP A 460 18.39 -21.60 9.67
C ASP A 460 18.87 -21.78 8.21
N VAL A 461 18.81 -20.72 7.39
CA VAL A 461 19.28 -20.73 6.01
C VAL A 461 20.80 -20.66 5.96
N ILE A 462 21.43 -19.74 6.72
CA ILE A 462 22.89 -19.63 6.82
C ILE A 462 23.50 -20.99 7.20
N ASP A 463 22.96 -21.67 8.21
CA ASP A 463 23.51 -22.93 8.74
C ASP A 463 23.52 -24.06 7.70
N LYS A 464 22.68 -23.96 6.66
CA LYS A 464 22.52 -25.00 5.63
C LYS A 464 23.18 -24.65 4.29
N GLN A 465 23.70 -23.44 4.13
CA GLN A 465 24.23 -22.96 2.86
C GLN A 465 25.75 -23.10 2.77
N VAL A 466 26.22 -23.56 1.61
CA VAL A 466 27.67 -23.68 1.31
C VAL A 466 28.24 -22.35 0.79
N ASN A 467 27.41 -21.47 0.21
CA ASN A 467 27.87 -20.25 -0.46
C ASN A 467 27.41 -18.98 0.29
N ILE A 468 28.18 -18.60 1.30
CA ILE A 468 27.89 -17.47 2.20
C ILE A 468 27.90 -16.12 1.47
N SER A 469 28.55 -16.04 0.30
CA SER A 469 28.74 -14.79 -0.47
C SER A 469 27.44 -14.14 -0.96
N SER A 470 26.34 -14.89 -1.09
CA SER A 470 25.03 -14.37 -1.50
C SER A 470 24.15 -13.88 -0.34
N LEU A 471 24.58 -14.06 0.91
CA LEU A 471 23.83 -13.67 2.11
C LEU A 471 24.30 -12.31 2.62
N ILE A 472 23.45 -11.62 3.38
CA ILE A 472 23.76 -10.29 3.93
C ILE A 472 24.87 -10.39 4.97
N ASP A 473 25.83 -9.48 4.88
CA ASP A 473 26.82 -9.32 5.93
C ASP A 473 26.12 -8.98 7.26
N ILE A 474 26.34 -9.80 8.28
CA ILE A 474 25.84 -9.58 9.63
C ILE A 474 26.26 -8.19 10.15
N LYS A 475 27.45 -7.70 9.74
CA LYS A 475 27.90 -6.34 10.08
C LYS A 475 26.94 -5.27 9.58
N PHE A 476 26.39 -5.44 8.37
CA PHE A 476 25.40 -4.53 7.82
C PHE A 476 24.13 -4.50 8.68
N LEU A 477 23.63 -5.67 9.10
CA LEU A 477 22.45 -5.75 9.98
C LEU A 477 22.69 -5.03 11.31
N PHE A 478 23.86 -5.20 11.91
CA PHE A 478 24.23 -4.47 13.13
C PHE A 478 24.35 -2.97 12.91
N GLN A 479 24.94 -2.53 11.79
CA GLN A 479 25.02 -1.11 11.46
C GLN A 479 23.64 -0.46 11.33
N CYS A 480 22.69 -1.14 10.67
CA CYS A 480 21.30 -0.68 10.59
C CYS A 480 20.66 -0.55 11.99
N LEU A 481 20.87 -1.54 12.87
CA LEU A 481 20.32 -1.50 14.24
C LEU A 481 20.92 -0.40 15.10
N LEU A 482 22.23 -0.19 15.02
CA LEU A 482 22.90 0.88 15.75
C LEU A 482 22.46 2.26 15.24
N LYS A 483 22.34 2.43 13.92
CA LYS A 483 21.81 3.66 13.32
C LYS A 483 20.35 3.90 13.71
N SER A 484 19.54 2.84 13.76
CA SER A 484 18.15 2.91 14.22
C SER A 484 18.07 3.34 15.68
N LEU A 485 18.88 2.78 16.57
CA LEU A 485 18.95 3.20 17.98
C LEU A 485 19.34 4.67 18.13
N ASP A 486 20.29 5.15 17.33
CA ASP A 486 20.70 6.56 17.32
C ASP A 486 19.56 7.48 16.85
N THR A 487 18.84 7.06 15.80
CA THR A 487 17.73 7.82 15.21
C THR A 487 16.50 7.89 16.14
N HIS A 488 16.24 6.82 16.91
CA HIS A 488 15.02 6.66 17.72
C HIS A 488 15.27 6.65 19.22
N ASN A 489 16.42 7.18 19.66
CA ASN A 489 16.87 7.13 21.05
C ASN A 489 15.87 7.74 22.05
N GLU A 490 15.00 8.67 21.63
CA GLU A 490 13.98 9.28 22.47
C GLU A 490 12.75 8.36 22.71
N ASN A 491 12.55 7.33 21.88
CA ASN A 491 11.41 6.43 21.98
C ASN A 491 11.75 5.15 22.76
N GLU A 492 11.45 5.14 24.06
CA GLU A 492 11.78 4.02 24.96
C GLU A 492 11.19 2.67 24.52
N SER A 493 9.98 2.67 23.95
CA SER A 493 9.31 1.48 23.42
C SER A 493 10.10 0.88 22.26
N VAL A 494 10.49 1.72 21.29
CA VAL A 494 11.29 1.31 20.14
C VAL A 494 12.66 0.82 20.58
N ASN A 495 13.34 1.56 21.47
CA ASN A 495 14.65 1.16 21.99
C ASN A 495 14.62 -0.20 22.68
N THR A 496 13.60 -0.46 23.51
CA THR A 496 13.48 -1.75 24.19
C THR A 496 13.38 -2.91 23.20
N ASN A 497 12.62 -2.72 22.12
CA ASN A 497 12.47 -3.74 21.08
C ASN A 497 13.73 -3.89 20.21
N LEU A 498 14.39 -2.79 19.84
CA LEU A 498 15.65 -2.81 19.09
C LEU A 498 16.76 -3.51 19.89
N ILE A 499 16.87 -3.23 21.19
CA ILE A 499 17.86 -3.89 22.06
C ILE A 499 17.55 -5.39 22.19
N SER A 500 16.27 -5.77 22.26
CA SER A 500 15.87 -7.18 22.23
C SER A 500 16.30 -7.88 20.94
N LEU A 501 16.13 -7.21 19.80
CA LEU A 501 16.55 -7.71 18.49
C LEU A 501 18.08 -7.85 18.38
N ILE A 502 18.84 -6.85 18.86
CA ILE A 502 20.31 -6.89 18.95
C ILE A 502 20.76 -8.10 19.78
N ALA A 503 20.17 -8.26 20.98
CA ALA A 503 20.51 -9.35 21.88
C ALA A 503 20.29 -10.72 21.20
N ARG A 504 19.17 -10.89 20.48
CA ARG A 504 18.85 -12.14 19.75
C ARG A 504 19.85 -12.44 18.62
N LEU A 505 20.19 -11.44 17.81
CA LEU A 505 21.17 -11.62 16.73
C LEU A 505 22.56 -11.99 17.28
N LEU A 506 23.00 -11.36 18.37
CA LEU A 506 24.28 -11.69 19.00
C LEU A 506 24.28 -13.12 19.57
N THR A 507 23.21 -13.50 20.30
CA THR A 507 23.14 -14.85 20.87
C THR A 507 23.13 -15.96 19.83
N ASN A 508 22.51 -15.73 18.67
CA ASN A 508 22.49 -16.72 17.59
C ASN A 508 23.86 -16.83 16.91
N ASN A 509 24.60 -15.72 16.77
CA ASN A 509 25.94 -15.73 16.18
C ASN A 509 26.99 -16.36 17.11
N ASP A 510 26.90 -16.12 18.42
CA ASP A 510 27.81 -16.71 19.41
C ASP A 510 27.64 -18.24 19.52
N MET A 511 26.41 -18.75 19.33
CA MET A 511 26.15 -20.20 19.24
C MET A 511 26.82 -20.81 18.00
N ASN A 512 26.81 -20.13 16.86
CA ASN A 512 27.45 -20.60 15.62
C ASN A 512 28.98 -20.57 15.69
N ASN A 513 29.57 -19.55 16.30
CA ASN A 513 31.02 -19.49 16.52
C ASN A 513 31.51 -20.55 17.52
N ASN A 514 30.71 -20.91 18.53
CA ASN A 514 31.07 -21.98 19.47
C ASN A 514 30.92 -23.38 18.85
N ASN A 515 29.94 -23.62 17.98
CA ASN A 515 29.81 -24.89 17.27
C ASN A 515 30.96 -25.18 16.30
N ASN A 516 31.55 -24.13 15.70
CA ASN A 516 32.77 -24.27 14.89
C ASN A 516 34.06 -24.40 15.72
N ASN A 517 34.02 -24.12 17.03
CA ASN A 517 35.19 -24.16 17.93
C ASN A 517 35.12 -25.24 19.02
N ASN A 518 34.21 -26.20 18.94
CA ASN A 518 34.08 -27.21 20.00
C ASN A 518 35.12 -28.33 19.87
N ASN A 519 36.31 -28.03 20.39
CA ASN A 519 37.17 -28.99 21.09
C ASN A 519 37.65 -28.48 22.46
N THR A 520 36.95 -27.53 23.11
CA THR A 520 37.25 -27.14 24.49
C THR A 520 36.01 -27.15 25.38
N LYS A 521 36.00 -28.12 26.30
CA LYS A 521 35.05 -28.28 27.42
C LYS A 521 34.84 -26.95 28.17
N LYS A 522 33.61 -26.45 28.19
CA LYS A 522 33.14 -25.49 29.20
C LYS A 522 32.07 -26.12 30.09
N SER A 523 32.23 -25.90 31.38
CA SER A 523 31.36 -26.27 32.49
C SER A 523 29.96 -25.68 32.37
N PRO A 524 28.94 -26.27 33.03
CA PRO A 524 27.56 -25.81 32.92
C PRO A 524 27.38 -24.50 33.69
N GLN A 525 27.51 -23.36 33.00
CA GLN A 525 27.04 -22.09 33.53
C GLN A 525 25.51 -22.09 33.53
N GLN A 526 24.90 -21.66 34.64
CA GLN A 526 23.46 -21.46 34.73
C GLN A 526 22.98 -20.56 33.58
N PRO A 527 21.83 -20.85 32.95
CA PRO A 527 21.33 -20.06 31.84
C PRO A 527 20.96 -18.65 32.34
N ILE A 528 21.75 -17.65 31.95
CA ILE A 528 21.42 -16.24 32.14
C ILE A 528 20.05 -15.98 31.51
N THR A 529 19.14 -15.37 32.27
CA THR A 529 17.77 -15.10 31.81
C THR A 529 17.77 -14.06 30.68
N GLU A 530 16.78 -14.09 29.77
CA GLU A 530 16.66 -13.13 28.66
C GLU A 530 16.60 -11.68 29.18
N ARG A 531 16.02 -11.47 30.38
CA ARG A 531 15.98 -10.18 31.06
C ARG A 531 17.38 -9.67 31.43
N GLU A 532 18.20 -10.49 32.11
CA GLU A 532 19.56 -10.13 32.51
C GLU A 532 20.47 -9.86 31.31
N ARG A 533 20.29 -10.59 30.20
CA ARG A 533 21.02 -10.31 28.95
C ARG A 533 20.64 -8.95 28.38
N ARG A 534 19.34 -8.62 28.31
CA ARG A 534 18.88 -7.31 27.84
C ARG A 534 19.44 -6.17 28.69
N ASP A 535 19.45 -6.32 30.02
CA ASP A 535 19.94 -5.29 30.93
C ASP A 535 21.47 -5.10 30.79
N THR A 536 22.20 -6.19 30.53
CA THR A 536 23.64 -6.13 30.22
C THR A 536 23.90 -5.40 28.90
N PHE A 537 23.11 -5.68 27.85
CA PHE A 537 23.23 -4.99 26.56
C PHE A 537 22.82 -3.51 26.65
N LYS A 538 21.77 -3.18 27.41
CA LYS A 538 21.41 -1.80 27.72
C LYS A 538 22.63 -1.06 28.29
N ASN A 539 23.30 -1.65 29.27
CA ASN A 539 24.47 -1.05 29.90
C ASN A 539 25.66 -0.84 28.94
N LEU A 540 25.86 -1.73 27.96
CA LEU A 540 26.88 -1.58 26.91
C LEU A 540 26.53 -0.49 25.89
N LEU A 541 25.23 -0.29 25.63
CA LEU A 541 24.72 0.70 24.68
C LEU A 541 24.45 2.06 25.34
N ASN A 542 24.61 2.18 26.66
CA ASN A 542 24.44 3.43 27.41
C ASN A 542 25.15 4.65 26.80
N PRO A 543 26.37 4.56 26.21
CA PRO A 543 26.98 5.72 25.56
C PRO A 543 26.14 6.29 24.40
N ILE A 544 25.43 5.43 23.65
CA ILE A 544 24.52 5.83 22.56
C ILE A 544 23.19 6.31 23.15
N LEU A 545 22.64 5.58 24.12
CA LEU A 545 21.33 5.87 24.73
C LEU A 545 21.33 7.13 25.62
N LEU A 546 22.47 7.49 26.22
CA LEU A 546 22.62 8.65 27.11
C LEU A 546 23.19 9.88 26.39
N SER A 547 23.43 9.81 25.08
CA SER A 547 23.90 10.94 24.29
C SER A 547 22.80 12.01 24.21
N PRO A 548 22.96 13.20 24.83
CA PRO A 548 21.90 14.19 24.85
C PRO A 548 21.91 15.01 23.54
N MET A 549 20.80 14.95 22.80
CA MET A 549 20.47 15.88 21.70
C MET A 549 20.25 17.34 22.19
N SER A 550 20.35 17.61 23.50
CA SER A 550 20.27 18.96 24.06
C SER A 550 21.39 19.92 23.57
N SER A 551 22.42 19.38 22.91
CA SER A 551 23.44 20.16 22.19
C SER A 551 22.97 20.66 20.81
N ARG A 552 21.98 20.00 20.18
CA ARG A 552 21.41 20.43 18.88
C ARG A 552 20.27 21.45 19.06
N THR A 553 19.46 21.31 20.11
CA THR A 553 18.37 22.26 20.43
C THR A 553 18.90 23.62 20.92
N ARG A 554 20.09 23.68 21.54
CA ARG A 554 20.72 24.97 21.93
C ARG A 554 21.29 25.76 20.77
N ALA A 555 21.67 25.11 19.66
CA ALA A 555 22.15 25.82 18.48
C ALA A 555 21.00 26.54 17.74
N LEU A 556 19.83 25.91 17.65
CA LEU A 556 18.63 26.47 16.99
C LEU A 556 17.95 27.59 17.81
N ASN A 557 17.93 27.51 19.15
CA ASN A 557 17.35 28.56 20.00
C ASN A 557 18.24 29.81 20.17
N SER A 558 19.43 29.86 19.56
CA SER A 558 20.32 31.02 19.62
C SER A 558 20.04 32.09 18.55
N THR A 559 19.05 31.89 17.68
CA THR A 559 18.62 32.86 16.66
C THR A 559 17.13 33.17 16.75
N ASN A 560 16.67 33.51 17.96
CA ASN A 560 15.34 34.08 18.17
C ASN A 560 15.45 35.62 18.14
N PRO A 561 14.97 36.33 17.10
CA PRO A 561 15.05 37.80 17.03
C PRO A 561 13.92 38.49 17.81
N PHE A 562 13.04 37.74 18.49
CA PHE A 562 11.98 38.30 19.31
C PHE A 562 12.32 38.16 20.80
N ASN A 563 13.24 39.02 21.24
CA ASN A 563 13.38 39.43 22.63
C ASN A 563 13.76 40.92 22.66
N ILE A 564 12.82 41.77 22.27
CA ILE A 564 12.54 43.10 22.82
C ILE A 564 11.02 43.23 22.90
#